data_AF-A0A2W7PHT2-F1
#
_entry.id   AF-A0A2W7PHT2-F1
#
_cell.length_a   1.000
_cell.length_b   1.000
_cell.length_c   1.000
_cell.angle_alpha   90.00
_cell.angle_beta   90.00
_cell.angle_gamma   90.00
#
_symmetry.space_group_name_H-M   'P 1'
#
loop_
_entity.id
_entity.type
_entity.pdbx_description
1 polymer ?
#
loop_
_entity_poly.entity_id
_entity_poly.type
_entity_poly.pdbx_seq_one_letter_code
_entity_poly.pdbx_strand_id
1 'polypeptide(L)'
;MTTDKLKQHIALFGGLLSAVLLFLQTLGVTFTWFTNDSIDAFVNALLAAVPFIWVLYGVYKNTYLVTKEAKEQEKKLIEEGLK
;
A
#
# COMPACT_ATOMS: atom_id res chain seq x y z
N MET A 1 -4.53 -2.82 -10.65
CA MET A 1 -5.29 -3.38 -9.51
C MET A 1 -6.50 -2.48 -9.30
N THR A 2 -7.73 -3.00 -9.25
CA THR A 2 -8.91 -2.17 -8.93
C THR A 2 -8.96 -1.91 -7.43
N THR A 3 -9.55 -0.79 -7.01
CA THR A 3 -9.69 -0.42 -5.58
C THR A 3 -10.35 -1.52 -4.76
N ASP A 4 -11.34 -2.22 -5.33
CA ASP A 4 -12.04 -3.31 -4.65
C ASP A 4 -11.16 -4.53 -4.44
N LYS A 5 -10.32 -4.87 -5.43
CA LYS A 5 -9.35 -5.95 -5.29
C LYS A 5 -8.31 -5.62 -4.23
N LEU A 6 -7.84 -4.37 -4.17
CA LEU A 6 -6.89 -3.94 -3.14
C LEU A 6 -7.48 -4.11 -1.73
N LYS A 7 -8.71 -3.63 -1.52
CA LYS A 7 -9.43 -3.79 -0.25
C LYS A 7 -9.61 -5.26 0.13
N GLN A 8 -9.96 -6.11 -0.82
CA GLN A 8 -10.08 -7.56 -0.59
C GLN A 8 -8.76 -8.18 -0.14
N HIS A 9 -7.64 -7.84 -0.79
CA HIS A 9 -6.33 -8.36 -0.39
C HIS A 9 -5.92 -7.88 1.00
N ILE A 10 -6.18 -6.61 1.34
CA ILE A 10 -5.89 -6.06 2.67
C ILE A 10 -6.78 -6.72 3.73
N ALA A 11 -8.06 -6.97 3.43
CA ALA A 11 -8.99 -7.65 4.35
C ALA A 11 -8.55 -9.08 4.69
N LEU A 12 -7.84 -9.78 3.80
CA LEU A 12 -7.27 -11.11 4.10
C LEU A 12 -6.26 -11.05 5.25
N PHE A 13 -5.47 -9.98 5.36
CA PHE A 13 -4.55 -9.80 6.50
C PHE A 13 -5.32 -9.63 7.81
N GLY A 14 -6.40 -8.83 7.80
CA GLY A 14 -7.27 -8.68 8.96
C GLY A 14 -7.86 -10.02 9.40
N GLY A 15 -8.48 -10.75 8.48
CA GLY A 15 -9.07 -12.07 8.76
C GLY A 15 -8.04 -13.09 9.27
N LEU A 16 -6.83 -13.12 8.70
CA LEU A 16 -5.75 -13.99 9.17
C LEU A 16 -5.34 -13.63 10.60
N LEU A 17 -5.11 -12.35 10.90
CA LEU A 17 -4.71 -11.91 12.24
C LEU A 17 -5.79 -12.18 13.28
N SER A 18 -7.07 -11.98 12.96
CA SER A 18 -8.18 -12.34 13.84
C SER A 18 -8.24 -13.84 14.12
N ALA A 19 -7.98 -14.68 13.12
CA ALA A 19 -7.92 -16.13 13.30
C ALA A 19 -6.74 -16.54 14.19
N VAL A 20 -5.57 -15.92 14.03
CA VAL A 20 -4.41 -16.13 14.90
C VAL A 20 -4.72 -15.70 16.34
N LEU A 21 -5.39 -14.57 16.53
CA LEU A 21 -5.82 -14.09 17.85
C LEU A 21 -6.71 -15.11 18.54
N LEU A 22 -7.75 -15.60 17.85
CA LEU A 22 -8.67 -16.61 18.37
C LEU A 22 -7.92 -17.91 18.75
N PHE A 23 -7.00 -18.35 17.92
CA PHE A 23 -6.21 -19.55 18.18
C PHE A 23 -5.36 -19.40 19.44
N LEU A 24 -4.65 -18.27 19.59
CA LEU A 24 -3.84 -17.99 20.77
C LEU A 24 -4.68 -17.91 22.04
N GLN A 25 -5.84 -17.25 21.98
CA GLN A 25 -6.79 -17.19 23.09
C GLN A 25 -7.30 -18.58 23.50
N THR A 26 -7.55 -19.46 22.51
CA THR A 26 -7.94 -20.86 22.76
C THR A 26 -6.84 -21.65 23.48
N LEU A 27 -5.57 -21.31 23.23
CA LEU A 27 -4.41 -21.87 23.95
C LEU A 27 -4.17 -21.21 25.33
N GLY A 28 -4.99 -20.23 25.73
CA GLY A 28 -4.78 -19.45 26.95
C GLY A 28 -3.67 -18.41 26.85
N VAL A 29 -3.13 -18.16 25.65
CA VAL A 29 -2.10 -17.16 25.39
C VAL A 29 -2.78 -15.83 25.06
N THR A 30 -2.54 -14.81 25.87
CA THR A 30 -3.08 -13.47 25.67
C THR A 30 -1.96 -12.43 25.68
N PHE A 31 -2.08 -11.46 24.78
CA PHE A 31 -1.18 -10.32 24.71
C PHE A 31 -2.01 -9.05 24.89
N THR A 32 -1.49 -8.08 25.66
CA THR A 32 -2.17 -6.80 25.89
C THR A 32 -2.25 -5.93 24.63
N TRP A 33 -1.36 -6.16 23.66
CA TRP A 33 -1.24 -5.40 22.42
C TRP A 33 -1.83 -6.11 21.20
N PHE A 34 -2.16 -7.40 21.29
CA PHE A 34 -2.76 -8.15 20.18
C PHE A 34 -4.24 -8.33 20.43
N THR A 35 -5.02 -7.35 19.99
CA THR A 35 -6.47 -7.25 20.17
C THR A 35 -7.17 -6.97 18.85
N ASN A 36 -8.50 -7.12 18.80
CA ASN A 36 -9.28 -6.74 17.62
C ASN A 36 -9.03 -5.28 17.22
N ASP A 37 -8.99 -4.36 18.18
CA ASP A 37 -8.71 -2.94 17.92
C ASP A 37 -7.35 -2.72 17.25
N SER A 38 -6.32 -3.44 17.70
CA SER A 38 -4.98 -3.36 17.10
C SER A 38 -4.94 -3.91 15.67
N ILE A 39 -5.72 -4.97 15.41
CA ILE A 39 -5.83 -5.59 14.08
C ILE A 39 -6.57 -4.64 13.13
N ASP A 40 -7.68 -4.05 13.58
CA ASP A 40 -8.45 -3.07 12.81
C ASP A 40 -7.62 -1.82 12.50
N ALA A 41 -6.88 -1.31 13.49
CA ALA A 41 -5.95 -0.21 13.29
C ALA A 41 -4.87 -0.55 12.24
N PHE A 42 -4.32 -1.76 12.28
CA PHE A 42 -3.33 -2.22 11.30
C PHE A 42 -3.91 -2.33 9.89
N VAL A 43 -5.11 -2.90 9.74
CA VAL A 43 -5.82 -2.98 8.46
C VAL A 43 -6.07 -1.59 7.88
N ASN A 44 -6.52 -0.63 8.71
CA ASN A 44 -6.73 0.75 8.31
C ASN A 44 -5.42 1.44 7.89
N ALA A 45 -4.32 1.16 8.60
CA ALA A 45 -3.00 1.67 8.23
C ALA A 45 -2.59 1.16 6.85
N LEU A 46 -2.80 -0.13 6.53
CA LEU A 46 -2.53 -0.69 5.21
C LEU A 46 -3.41 -0.05 4.12
N LEU A 47 -4.70 0.17 4.41
CA LEU A 47 -5.62 0.82 3.47
C LEU A 47 -5.17 2.24 3.10
N ALA A 48 -4.55 2.98 4.02
CA ALA A 48 -4.00 4.30 3.76
C ALA A 48 -2.60 4.24 3.13
N ALA A 49 -1.73 3.38 3.64
CA ALA A 49 -0.32 3.33 3.26
C ALA A 49 -0.11 2.80 1.84
N VAL A 50 -0.85 1.77 1.41
CA VAL A 50 -0.62 1.16 0.10
C VAL A 50 -0.92 2.14 -1.06
N PRO A 51 -2.07 2.85 -1.10
CA PRO A 51 -2.30 3.88 -2.10
C PRO A 51 -1.27 5.01 -2.03
N PHE A 52 -0.88 5.42 -0.81
CA PHE A 52 0.11 6.48 -0.62
C PHE A 52 1.47 6.11 -1.21
N ILE A 53 1.99 4.90 -0.92
CA ILE A 53 3.23 4.39 -1.50
C ILE A 53 3.13 4.29 -3.02
N TRP A 54 1.97 3.87 -3.55
CA TRP A 54 1.76 3.81 -5.00
C TRP A 54 1.85 5.19 -5.65
N VAL A 55 1.26 6.22 -5.03
CA VAL A 55 1.37 7.61 -5.49
C VAL A 55 2.82 8.09 -5.43
N LEU A 56 3.53 7.87 -4.32
CA LEU A 56 4.95 8.23 -4.19
C LEU A 56 5.80 7.55 -5.27
N TYR A 57 5.57 6.26 -5.52
CA TYR A 57 6.26 5.51 -6.56
C TYR A 57 5.97 6.06 -7.97
N GLY A 58 4.72 6.43 -8.24
CA GLY A 58 4.32 7.08 -9.48
C GLY A 58 5.02 8.42 -9.69
N VAL A 59 5.05 9.27 -8.65
CA VAL A 59 5.77 10.55 -8.67
C VAL A 59 7.26 10.33 -8.89
N TYR A 60 7.87 9.39 -8.17
CA TYR A 60 9.30 9.06 -8.32
C TYR A 60 9.67 8.68 -9.76
N LYS A 61 8.85 7.85 -10.42
CA LYS A 61 9.08 7.48 -11.82
C LYS A 61 8.82 8.61 -12.82
N ASN A 62 7.77 9.40 -12.60
CA ASN A 62 7.37 10.49 -13.50
C ASN A 62 8.19 11.77 -13.32
N THR A 63 8.98 11.86 -12.25
CA THR A 63 9.86 13.02 -12.06
C THR A 63 11.05 12.92 -13.02
N TYR A 64 11.12 13.87 -13.97
CA TYR A 64 12.17 14.06 -14.99
C TYR A 64 13.62 14.06 -14.46
N LEU A 65 13.80 14.22 -13.14
CA LEU A 65 15.10 14.24 -12.50
C LEU A 65 15.74 12.85 -12.38
N VAL A 66 14.97 11.75 -12.35
CA VAL A 66 15.48 10.44 -11.94
C VAL A 66 15.54 9.41 -13.06
N THR A 67 14.55 9.37 -13.97
CA THR A 67 14.48 8.35 -15.02
C THR A 67 14.98 8.88 -16.37
N LYS A 68 15.88 8.11 -17.03
CA LYS A 68 16.43 8.47 -18.36
C LYS A 68 15.33 8.65 -19.41
N GLU A 69 14.27 7.84 -19.30
CA GLU A 69 13.10 7.86 -20.19
C GLU A 69 12.35 9.20 -20.12
N ALA A 70 12.19 9.78 -18.93
CA ALA A 70 11.52 11.07 -18.79
C ALA A 70 12.35 12.21 -19.41
N LYS A 71 13.70 12.17 -19.30
CA LYS A 71 14.59 13.12 -19.98
C LYS A 71 14.54 12.99 -21.50
N GLU A 72 14.47 11.77 -22.03
CA GLU A 72 14.29 11.55 -23.47
C GLU A 72 12.92 12.04 -23.96
N GLN A 73 11.87 11.86 -23.14
CA GLN A 73 10.54 12.37 -23.43
C GLN A 73 10.48 13.90 -23.40
N GLU A 74 11.18 14.55 -22.45
CA GLU A 74 11.33 16.00 -22.42
C GLU A 74 12.06 16.53 -23.65
N LYS A 75 13.17 15.89 -24.04
CA LYS A 75 13.88 16.25 -25.28
C LYS A 75 13.00 16.14 -26.52
N LYS A 76 12.25 15.05 -26.68
CA LYS A 76 11.32 14.87 -27.81
C LYS A 76 10.22 15.92 -27.82
N LEU A 77 9.64 16.24 -26.67
CA LEU A 77 8.60 17.27 -26.57
C LEU A 77 9.12 18.66 -26.95
N ILE A 78 10.38 18.98 -26.63
CA ILE A 78 11.05 20.22 -27.07
C ILE A 78 11.32 20.19 -28.59
N GLU A 79 11.81 19.07 -29.13
CA GLU A 79 12.05 18.90 -30.58
C GLU A 79 10.76 19.01 -31.40
N GLU A 80 9.63 18.55 -30.86
CA GLU A 80 8.31 18.64 -31.48
C GLU A 80 7.60 20.00 -31.25
N GLY A 81 8.19 20.91 -30.47
CA GLY A 81 7.62 22.23 -30.17
C GLY A 81 6.35 22.20 -29.30
N LEU A 82 6.12 21.09 -28.59
CA LEU A 82 4.96 20.85 -27.73
C LEU A 82 5.20 21.29 -26.28
N LYS A 83 6.37 21.83 -25.98
CA LYS A 83 6.78 22.32 -24.66
C LYS A 83 7.78 23.47 -24.77
#